data_AF-Q1YDJ3-F1
#
_entry.id   AF-Q1YDJ3-F1
#
_cell.length_a   1.000
_cell.length_b   1.000
_cell.length_c   1.000
_cell.angle_alpha   90.00
_cell.angle_beta   90.00
_cell.angle_gamma   90.00
#
_symmetry.space_group_name_H-M   'P 1'
#
loop_
_entity.id
_entity.type
_entity.pdbx_description
1 polymer ?
#
loop_
_entity_poly.entity_id
_entity_poly.type
_entity_poly.pdbx_seq_one_letter_code
_entity_poly.pdbx_strand_id
1 'polypeptide(L)'
;MLDDSRSLFRPSGAPGRLPILRNAAAIRDRLGPAQRVVLDAHAGFDLHHAFVGDTWLVWQRKLKGEAIAYHEILHTSDPAFLSAHAQGIADGIVTGERGVLAIDTRFMTPGDDQGTVEAIRLPRWYRSADVAPRDVGHLHSEVILLDQKLP
;
A
#
# COMPACT_ATOMS: atom_id res chain seq x y z
N MET A 1 13.64 0.75 13.60
CA MET A 1 12.32 0.10 13.43
C MET A 1 11.96 0.14 11.96
N LEU A 2 11.34 -0.90 11.40
CA LEU A 2 10.90 -0.90 10.01
C LEU A 2 9.49 -0.33 9.90
N ASP A 3 8.56 -0.95 10.63
CA ASP A 3 7.18 -0.54 10.74
C ASP A 3 6.70 -0.72 12.18
N ASP A 4 6.10 0.31 12.75
CA ASP A 4 5.51 0.29 14.10
C ASP A 4 4.17 1.01 14.18
N SER A 5 3.80 1.71 13.12
CA SER A 5 2.59 2.49 13.03
C SER A 5 2.09 2.54 11.60
N ARG A 6 0.78 2.76 11.45
CA ARG A 6 0.12 2.91 10.16
C ARG A 6 -0.84 4.09 10.20
N SER A 7 -0.89 4.83 9.11
CA SER A 7 -1.91 5.84 8.83
C SER A 7 -3.12 5.18 8.18
N LEU A 8 -4.31 5.47 8.72
CA LEU A 8 -5.59 4.94 8.26
C LEU A 8 -6.45 6.03 7.66
N PHE A 9 -6.96 5.76 6.45
CA PHE A 9 -7.89 6.63 5.75
C PHE A 9 -9.15 5.85 5.41
N ARG A 10 -10.30 6.33 5.89
CA ARG A 10 -11.63 5.81 5.50
C ARG A 10 -12.11 6.58 4.28
N PRO A 11 -12.78 5.93 3.32
CA PRO A 11 -13.44 6.66 2.25
C PRO A 11 -14.33 7.76 2.80
N SER A 12 -14.18 8.97 2.27
CA SER A 12 -14.94 10.15 2.66
C SER A 12 -16.41 10.08 2.20
N GLY A 13 -16.72 9.14 1.29
CA GLY A 13 -18.00 9.06 0.58
C GLY A 13 -18.06 9.96 -0.66
N ALA A 14 -17.07 10.84 -0.88
CA ALA A 14 -16.93 11.55 -2.13
C ALA A 14 -16.34 10.64 -3.21
N PRO A 15 -16.74 10.78 -4.48
CA PRO A 15 -16.11 10.05 -5.57
C PRO A 15 -14.63 10.47 -5.69
N GLY A 16 -13.74 9.47 -5.69
CA GLY A 16 -12.31 9.69 -5.90
C GLY A 16 -12.06 10.46 -7.20
N ARG A 17 -11.29 11.55 -7.11
CA ARG A 17 -10.99 12.44 -8.25
C ARG A 17 -9.70 12.08 -8.99
N LEU A 18 -8.90 11.18 -8.42
CA LEU A 18 -7.65 10.76 -9.01
C LEU A 18 -7.93 9.77 -10.15
N PRO A 19 -7.25 9.89 -11.30
CA PRO A 19 -7.36 8.90 -12.35
C PRO A 19 -6.75 7.57 -11.88
N ILE A 20 -7.48 6.46 -12.06
CA ILE A 20 -7.06 5.13 -11.62
C ILE A 20 -7.07 4.18 -12.82
N LEU A 21 -5.91 3.62 -13.16
CA LEU A 21 -5.76 2.56 -14.15
C LEU A 21 -5.56 1.21 -13.45
N ARG A 22 -6.52 0.30 -13.63
CA ARG A 22 -6.51 -1.06 -13.05
C ARG A 22 -6.28 -2.18 -14.07
N ASN A 23 -6.31 -1.87 -15.37
CA ASN A 23 -6.16 -2.87 -16.41
C ASN A 23 -4.72 -3.42 -16.39
N ALA A 24 -4.58 -4.73 -16.19
CA ALA A 24 -3.27 -5.37 -15.98
C ALA A 24 -2.31 -5.20 -17.18
N ALA A 25 -2.82 -5.32 -18.41
CA ALA A 25 -2.01 -5.15 -19.62
C ALA A 25 -1.51 -3.69 -19.73
N ALA A 26 -2.40 -2.72 -19.55
CA ALA A 26 -2.05 -1.31 -19.58
C ALA A 26 -1.11 -0.90 -18.42
N ILE A 27 -1.25 -1.50 -17.24
CA ILE A 27 -0.29 -1.34 -16.15
C ILE A 27 1.08 -1.84 -16.60
N ARG A 28 1.17 -3.09 -17.09
CA ARG A 28 2.42 -3.69 -17.55
C ARG A 28 3.13 -2.82 -18.60
N ASP A 29 2.38 -2.28 -19.57
CA ASP A 29 2.92 -1.44 -20.64
C ASP A 29 3.57 -0.16 -20.10
N ARG A 30 3.02 0.42 -19.02
CA ARG A 30 3.56 1.61 -18.36
C ARG A 30 4.75 1.34 -17.45
N LEU A 31 4.87 0.14 -16.88
CA LEU A 31 5.96 -0.19 -15.96
C LEU A 31 7.31 -0.24 -16.69
N GLY A 32 8.34 0.29 -16.03
CA GLY A 32 9.73 0.12 -16.47
C GLY A 32 10.23 -1.34 -16.28
N PRO A 33 11.39 -1.71 -16.85
CA PRO A 33 11.89 -3.09 -16.81
C PRO A 33 11.99 -3.69 -15.39
N ALA A 34 12.53 -2.94 -14.43
CA ALA A 34 12.66 -3.40 -13.04
C ALA A 34 11.31 -3.62 -12.35
N GLN A 35 10.34 -2.74 -12.61
CA GLN A 35 8.99 -2.86 -12.06
C GLN A 35 8.23 -4.04 -12.67
N ARG A 36 8.46 -4.35 -13.95
CA ARG A 36 7.88 -5.54 -14.60
C ARG A 36 8.37 -6.84 -13.96
N VAL A 37 9.66 -6.90 -13.58
CA VAL A 37 10.19 -8.05 -12.82
C VAL A 37 9.43 -8.22 -11.51
N VAL A 38 9.18 -7.13 -10.78
CA VAL A 38 8.39 -7.17 -9.55
C VAL A 38 6.95 -7.62 -9.85
N LEU A 39 6.29 -7.07 -10.86
CA LEU A 39 4.94 -7.49 -11.24
C LEU A 39 4.88 -8.99 -11.56
N ASP A 40 5.82 -9.49 -12.36
CA ASP A 40 5.89 -10.89 -12.79
C ASP A 40 6.18 -11.84 -11.63
N ALA A 41 7.06 -11.44 -10.71
CA ALA A 41 7.40 -12.23 -9.53
C ALA A 41 6.22 -12.45 -8.56
N HIS A 42 5.18 -11.60 -8.64
CA HIS A 42 4.00 -11.70 -7.79
C HIS A 42 2.75 -12.13 -8.57
N ALA A 43 2.92 -12.61 -9.81
CA ALA A 43 1.82 -13.13 -10.60
C ALA A 43 1.18 -14.34 -9.89
N GLY A 44 -0.13 -14.28 -9.67
CA GLY A 44 -0.89 -15.33 -8.99
C GLY A 44 -1.08 -15.14 -7.48
N PHE A 45 -0.45 -14.14 -6.88
CA PHE A 45 -0.78 -13.73 -5.50
C PHE A 45 -2.03 -12.84 -5.46
N ASP A 46 -2.72 -12.80 -4.32
CA ASP A 46 -3.87 -11.93 -4.07
C ASP A 46 -3.42 -10.48 -3.78
N LEU A 47 -2.72 -9.91 -4.77
CA LEU A 47 -2.25 -8.54 -4.77
C LEU A 47 -3.00 -7.74 -5.82
N HIS A 48 -3.35 -6.52 -5.45
CA HIS A 48 -3.96 -5.58 -6.34
C HIS A 48 -2.92 -4.57 -6.82
N HIS A 49 -3.03 -4.22 -8.10
CA HIS A 49 -2.15 -3.25 -8.75
C HIS A 49 -2.98 -2.15 -9.39
N ALA A 50 -2.52 -0.91 -9.29
CA ALA A 50 -3.07 0.21 -10.04
C ALA A 50 -2.02 1.30 -10.25
N PHE A 51 -2.18 2.06 -11.32
CA PHE A 51 -1.65 3.42 -11.35
C PHE A 51 -2.71 4.38 -10.82
N VAL A 52 -2.33 5.23 -9.86
CA VAL A 52 -3.14 6.36 -9.39
C VAL A 52 -2.36 7.63 -9.73
N GLY A 53 -2.89 8.43 -10.68
CA GLY A 53 -2.03 9.36 -11.40
C GLY A 53 -0.94 8.59 -12.14
N ASP A 54 0.32 8.96 -11.91
CA ASP A 54 1.51 8.28 -12.44
C ASP A 54 2.19 7.36 -11.41
N THR A 55 1.58 7.20 -10.22
CA THR A 55 2.12 6.40 -9.14
C THR A 55 1.63 4.96 -9.21
N TRP A 56 2.54 4.00 -9.35
CA TRP A 56 2.21 2.59 -9.27
C TRP A 56 2.08 2.16 -7.81
N LEU A 57 0.91 1.68 -7.44
CA LEU A 57 0.61 1.14 -6.13
C LEU A 57 0.39 -0.37 -6.21
N VAL A 58 0.89 -1.07 -5.19
CA VAL A 58 0.57 -2.46 -4.92
C VAL A 58 0.05 -2.57 -3.50
N TRP A 59 -1.10 -3.21 -3.34
CA TRP A 59 -1.71 -3.41 -2.02
C TRP A 59 -2.35 -4.79 -1.93
N GLN A 60 -2.50 -5.25 -0.70
CA GLN A 60 -3.31 -6.44 -0.40
C GLN A 60 -4.57 -6.04 0.35
N ARG A 61 -5.63 -6.83 0.21
CA ARG A 61 -6.84 -6.67 1.02
C ARG A 61 -6.88 -7.75 2.09
N LYS A 62 -6.88 -7.37 3.36
CA LYS A 62 -7.00 -8.30 4.50
C LYS A 62 -8.11 -7.87 5.45
N LEU A 63 -8.91 -8.82 5.91
CA LEU A 63 -9.92 -8.58 6.95
C LEU A 63 -9.27 -8.63 8.33
N LYS A 64 -9.55 -7.64 9.18
CA LYS A 64 -9.04 -7.55 10.56
C LYS A 64 -10.16 -7.26 11.56
N GLY A 65 -9.99 -7.77 12.78
CA GLY A 65 -10.90 -7.52 13.90
C GLY A 65 -12.36 -7.78 13.54
N GLU A 66 -13.20 -6.75 13.68
CA GLU A 66 -14.63 -6.74 13.34
C GLU A 66 -14.91 -6.74 11.82
N ALA A 67 -14.19 -7.58 11.07
CA ALA A 67 -14.29 -7.69 9.62
C ALA A 67 -14.03 -6.37 8.85
N ILE A 68 -13.15 -5.51 9.37
CA ILE A 68 -12.71 -4.30 8.70
C ILE A 68 -11.77 -4.70 7.54
N ALA A 69 -12.07 -4.25 6.32
CA ALA A 69 -11.27 -4.53 5.13
C ALA A 69 -10.10 -3.54 4.99
N TYR A 70 -8.93 -3.94 5.47
CA TYR A 70 -7.69 -3.18 5.33
C TYR A 70 -7.15 -3.38 3.92
N HIS A 71 -6.98 -2.28 3.18
CA HIS A 71 -6.25 -2.21 1.91
C HIS A 71 -4.85 -1.71 2.24
N GLU A 72 -3.93 -2.63 2.48
CA GLU A 72 -2.59 -2.33 3.00
C GLU A 72 -1.63 -2.07 1.84
N ILE A 73 -1.11 -0.85 1.73
CA ILE A 73 -0.09 -0.52 0.74
C ILE A 73 1.21 -1.26 1.06
N LEU A 74 1.65 -2.08 0.11
CA LEU A 74 2.89 -2.86 0.20
C LEU A 74 4.03 -2.21 -0.61
N HIS A 75 3.67 -1.45 -1.65
CA HIS A 75 4.60 -0.75 -2.51
C HIS A 75 3.97 0.49 -3.12
N THR A 76 4.81 1.52 -3.29
CA THR A 76 4.53 2.70 -4.09
C THR A 76 5.79 3.06 -4.89
N SER A 77 5.63 3.50 -6.13
CA SER A 77 6.72 4.07 -6.91
C SER A 77 7.02 5.53 -6.53
N ASP A 78 6.10 6.21 -5.86
CA ASP A 78 6.24 7.60 -5.41
C ASP A 78 5.59 7.76 -4.02
N PRO A 79 6.39 7.72 -2.93
CA PRO A 79 5.90 7.92 -1.58
C PRO A 79 5.37 9.33 -1.32
N ALA A 80 5.94 10.35 -1.97
CA ALA A 80 5.53 11.73 -1.77
C ALA A 80 4.12 11.95 -2.33
N PHE A 81 3.85 11.45 -3.54
CA PHE A 81 2.51 11.45 -4.12
C PHE A 81 1.51 10.65 -3.27
N LEU A 82 1.90 9.45 -2.80
CA LEU A 82 1.06 8.64 -1.94
C LEU A 82 0.63 9.39 -0.67
N SER A 83 1.59 10.04 0.01
CA SER A 83 1.34 10.82 1.22
C SER A 83 0.41 12.01 0.95
N ALA A 84 0.73 12.83 -0.05
CA ALA A 84 -0.03 14.03 -0.37
C ALA A 84 -1.48 13.75 -0.82
N HIS A 85 -1.76 12.55 -1.31
CA HIS A 85 -3.05 12.16 -1.87
C HIS A 85 -3.73 10.99 -1.16
N ALA A 86 -3.29 10.63 0.05
CA ALA A 86 -3.73 9.42 0.75
C ALA A 86 -5.26 9.29 0.87
N GLN A 87 -5.97 10.37 1.23
CA GLN A 87 -7.43 10.36 1.31
C GLN A 87 -8.10 10.16 -0.06
N GLY A 88 -7.62 10.85 -1.11
CA GLY A 88 -8.16 10.69 -2.46
C GLY A 88 -7.89 9.32 -3.06
N ILE A 89 -6.76 8.69 -2.68
CA ILE A 89 -6.47 7.29 -3.00
C ILE A 89 -7.46 6.38 -2.27
N ALA A 90 -7.70 6.59 -0.97
CA ALA A 90 -8.66 5.82 -0.20
C ALA A 90 -10.06 5.86 -0.82
N ASP A 91 -10.52 7.04 -1.22
CA ASP A 91 -11.82 7.26 -1.89
C ASP A 91 -11.95 6.49 -3.22
N GLY A 92 -10.84 6.18 -3.89
CA GLY A 92 -10.84 5.53 -5.19
C GLY A 92 -10.48 4.03 -5.18
N ILE A 93 -9.75 3.54 -4.18
CA ILE A 93 -9.29 2.13 -4.16
C ILE A 93 -9.87 1.25 -3.07
N VAL A 94 -10.38 1.83 -1.99
CA VAL A 94 -10.92 1.06 -0.89
C VAL A 94 -12.30 0.53 -1.25
N THR A 95 -12.51 -0.76 -0.96
CA THR A 95 -13.79 -1.43 -1.19
C THR A 95 -14.32 -2.05 0.10
N GLY A 96 -15.65 -2.23 0.16
CA GLY A 96 -16.35 -2.74 1.34
C GLY A 96 -16.79 -1.63 2.28
N GLU A 97 -17.94 -1.83 2.91
CA GLU A 97 -18.65 -0.82 3.71
C GLU A 97 -17.82 -0.24 4.86
N ARG A 98 -16.99 -1.08 5.49
CA ARG A 98 -16.08 -0.69 6.58
C ARG A 98 -14.62 -0.65 6.14
N GLY A 99 -14.35 -0.52 4.84
CA GLY A 99 -12.99 -0.56 4.30
C GLY A 99 -12.12 0.62 4.77
N VAL A 100 -10.82 0.38 4.91
CA VAL A 100 -9.81 1.42 5.18
C VAL A 100 -8.62 1.23 4.26
N LEU A 101 -8.02 2.35 3.84
CA LEU A 101 -6.66 2.36 3.30
C LEU A 101 -5.70 2.39 4.49
N ALA A 102 -4.72 1.50 4.49
CA ALA A 102 -3.67 1.47 5.51
C ALA A 102 -2.32 1.68 4.84
N ILE A 103 -1.62 2.73 5.26
CA ILE A 103 -0.31 3.11 4.77
C ILE A 103 0.67 3.03 5.95
N ASP A 104 1.79 2.37 5.76
CA ASP A 104 2.89 2.41 6.72
C ASP A 104 3.39 3.86 6.87
N THR A 105 3.50 4.35 8.11
CA THR A 105 3.89 5.74 8.38
C THR A 105 5.25 6.11 7.80
N ARG A 106 6.13 5.14 7.50
CA ARG A 106 7.41 5.38 6.80
C ARG A 106 7.25 5.99 5.39
N PHE A 107 6.10 5.75 4.76
CA PHE A 107 5.74 6.33 3.46
C PHE A 107 5.11 7.72 3.58
N MET A 108 4.73 8.13 4.79
CA MET A 108 4.09 9.43 5.01
C MET A 108 5.14 10.54 5.12
N THR A 109 4.86 11.68 4.50
CA THR A 109 5.69 12.88 4.57
C THR A 109 5.20 13.76 5.72
N PRO A 110 6.11 14.27 6.59
CA PRO A 110 5.74 15.21 7.63
C PRO A 110 5.09 16.48 7.06
N GLY A 111 3.94 16.88 7.61
CA GLY A 111 3.18 18.06 7.18
C GLY A 111 1.96 17.74 6.31
N ASP A 112 1.92 16.54 5.71
CA ASP A 112 0.71 16.03 5.03
C ASP A 112 -0.32 15.51 6.05
N ASP A 113 -1.55 15.28 5.59
CA ASP A 113 -2.56 14.60 6.38
C ASP A 113 -2.12 13.16 6.73
N GLN A 114 -2.04 12.87 8.02
CA GLN A 114 -1.60 11.57 8.54
C GLN A 114 -2.78 10.60 8.76
N GLY A 115 -4.02 11.04 8.55
CA GLY A 115 -5.21 10.27 8.85
C GLY A 115 -5.29 9.87 10.32
N THR A 116 -5.89 8.72 10.61
CA THR A 116 -5.83 8.12 11.96
C THR A 116 -4.58 7.25 12.08
N VAL A 117 -3.65 7.61 12.96
CA VAL A 117 -2.45 6.80 13.20
C VAL A 117 -2.74 5.73 14.25
N GLU A 118 -2.45 4.47 13.91
CA GLU A 118 -2.57 3.30 14.79
C GLU A 118 -1.21 2.63 14.96
N ALA A 119 -0.88 2.19 16.19
CA ALA A 119 0.29 1.36 16.44
C ALA A 119 0.10 -0.06 15.88
N ILE A 120 1.13 -0.61 15.24
CA ILE A 120 1.15 -2.00 14.78
C ILE A 120 1.49 -2.89 15.98
N ARG A 121 0.61 -3.84 16.29
CA ARG A 121 0.76 -4.75 17.43
C ARG A 121 2.09 -5.51 17.46
N LEU A 122 2.55 -5.93 16.28
CA LEU A 122 3.81 -6.63 16.07
C LEU A 122 4.67 -5.80 15.12
N PRO A 123 5.49 -4.88 15.64
CA PRO A 123 6.33 -4.04 14.80
C PRO A 123 7.43 -4.88 14.16
N ARG A 124 7.76 -4.60 12.89
CA ARG A 124 8.86 -5.27 12.20
C ARG A 124 10.16 -4.51 12.43
N TRP A 125 11.22 -5.28 12.64
CA TRP A 125 12.57 -4.76 12.73
C TRP A 125 13.28 -4.96 11.41
N TYR A 126 14.09 -3.98 11.01
CA TYR A 126 15.05 -4.14 9.93
C TYR A 126 16.44 -3.81 10.43
N ARG A 127 17.45 -4.36 9.75
CA ARG A 127 18.85 -4.02 9.95
C ARG A 127 19.52 -3.92 8.59
N SER A 128 19.81 -2.71 8.16
CA SER A 128 20.61 -2.43 6.96
C SER A 128 21.38 -1.14 7.19
N ALA A 129 22.64 -1.11 6.75
CA ALA A 129 23.44 0.11 6.71
C ALA A 129 23.23 0.89 5.40
N ASP A 130 22.80 0.21 4.34
CA ASP A 130 22.81 0.73 2.97
C ASP A 130 21.41 1.07 2.43
N VAL A 131 20.35 0.60 3.10
CA VAL A 131 18.96 0.76 2.66
C VAL A 131 18.16 1.47 3.73
N ALA A 132 17.55 2.60 3.38
CA ALA A 132 16.68 3.33 4.29
C ALA A 132 15.40 2.52 4.57
N PRO A 133 14.78 2.65 5.75
CA PRO A 133 13.60 1.87 6.11
C PRO A 133 12.47 1.96 5.08
N ARG A 134 12.27 3.14 4.47
CA ARG A 134 11.24 3.38 3.45
C ARG A 134 11.48 2.66 2.12
N ASP A 135 12.73 2.28 1.84
CA ASP A 135 13.10 1.62 0.58
C ASP A 135 13.02 0.09 0.68
N VAL A 136 12.80 -0.44 1.90
CA VAL A 136 12.61 -1.88 2.14
C VAL A 136 11.18 -2.28 1.73
N GLY A 137 10.98 -2.84 0.55
CA GLY A 137 9.67 -3.26 0.08
C GLY A 137 9.09 -4.47 0.84
N HIS A 138 7.81 -4.43 1.22
CA HIS A 138 7.13 -5.57 1.87
C HIS A 138 6.74 -6.70 0.91
N LEU A 139 6.81 -6.45 -0.40
CA LEU A 139 6.39 -7.39 -1.44
C LEU A 139 7.09 -8.76 -1.34
N HIS A 140 8.37 -8.77 -0.95
CA HIS A 140 9.16 -10.00 -0.83
C HIS A 140 9.18 -10.57 0.60
N SER A 141 8.29 -10.12 1.49
CA SER A 141 8.21 -10.69 2.83
C SER A 141 7.53 -12.05 2.82
N GLU A 142 7.97 -12.96 3.68
CA GLU A 142 7.41 -14.32 3.82
C GLU A 142 5.89 -14.32 4.00
N VAL A 143 5.36 -13.32 4.71
CA VAL A 143 3.92 -13.11 4.93
C VAL A 143 3.16 -13.00 3.60
N ILE A 144 3.72 -12.29 2.62
CA ILE A 144 3.12 -12.14 1.29
C ILE A 144 3.35 -13.41 0.47
N LEU A 145 4.58 -13.93 0.47
CA LEU A 145 4.97 -15.05 -0.39
C LEU A 145 4.32 -16.38 0.01
N LEU A 146 3.98 -16.57 1.29
CA LEU A 146 3.36 -17.80 1.81
C LEU A 146 1.87 -17.63 2.15
N ASP A 147 1.26 -16.49 1.81
CA ASP A 147 -0.10 -16.10 2.20
C ASP A 147 -0.40 -16.34 3.69
N GLN A 148 0.58 -16.06 4.55
CA GLN A 148 0.47 -16.30 5.98
C GLN A 148 -0.22 -15.13 6.69
N LYS A 149 -0.88 -15.44 7.81
CA LYS A 149 -1.28 -14.43 8.80
C LYS A 149 -0.24 -14.42 9.90
N LEU A 150 0.32 -13.26 10.23
CA LEU A 150 1.07 -13.12 11.46
C LEU A 150 0.12 -13.39 12.65
N PRO A 151 0.53 -14.20 13.64
CA PRO A 151 -0.29 -14.56 14.79
C PRO A 151 -0.70 -13.35 15.65
#